data_AF-A0A3S0WA17-F1
#
_entry.id   AF-A0A3S0WA17-F1
#
_cell.length_a   1.000
_cell.length_b   1.000
_cell.length_c   1.000
_cell.angle_alpha   90.00
_cell.angle_beta   90.00
_cell.angle_gamma   90.00
#
_symmetry.space_group_name_H-M   'P 1'
#
loop_
_entity.id
_entity.type
_entity.pdbx_description
1 polymer ?
#
loop_
_entity_poly.entity_id
_entity_poly.type
_entity_poly.pdbx_seq_one_letter_code
_entity_poly.pdbx_strand_id
1 'polypeptide(L)' 'MPTSQTGNEATYDQRQRCAREAFAAWREAHPNFTSRELLDEWARIRRAWHLNPPDKSRKLR' A
#
# COMPACT_ATOMS: atom_id res chain seq x y z
N MET A 1 -30.02 11.81 -16.38
CA MET A 1 -29.44 10.48 -16.18
C MET A 1 -27.98 10.67 -15.77
N PRO A 2 -27.58 10.48 -14.50
CA PRO A 2 -26.16 10.48 -14.17
C PRO A 2 -25.52 9.19 -14.68
N THR A 3 -24.51 9.34 -15.53
CA THR A 3 -23.73 8.27 -16.15
C THR A 3 -22.98 7.46 -15.10
N SER A 4 -23.24 6.16 -15.06
CA SER A 4 -22.44 5.17 -14.35
C SER A 4 -21.01 5.12 -14.87
N GLN A 5 -20.08 5.05 -13.92
CA GLN A 5 -18.84 4.27 -13.98
C GLN A 5 -17.75 4.71 -14.98
N THR A 6 -16.60 5.15 -14.46
CA THR A 6 -15.27 4.52 -14.63
C THR A 6 -14.23 5.40 -13.91
N GLY A 7 -13.93 5.06 -12.67
CA GLY A 7 -12.76 5.55 -11.95
C GLY A 7 -11.98 4.35 -11.45
N ASN A 8 -11.54 3.48 -12.37
CA ASN A 8 -10.81 2.24 -12.05
C ASN A 8 -9.34 2.52 -11.70
N GLU A 9 -9.08 3.67 -11.08
CA GLU A 9 -7.84 4.04 -10.47
C GLU A 9 -8.17 4.31 -9.01
N ALA A 10 -7.92 3.35 -8.13
CA ALA A 10 -7.97 3.60 -6.70
C ALA A 10 -7.16 4.87 -6.42
N THR A 11 -7.81 5.91 -5.90
CA THR A 11 -7.14 7.17 -5.58
C THR A 11 -6.03 6.89 -4.58
N TYR A 12 -5.02 7.78 -4.52
CA TYR A 12 -3.92 7.63 -3.57
C TYR A 12 -4.42 7.44 -2.12
N ASP A 13 -5.52 8.11 -1.76
CA ASP A 13 -6.20 7.96 -0.47
C ASP A 13 -6.78 6.54 -0.28
N GLN A 14 -7.46 6.02 -1.30
CA GLN A 14 -8.02 4.66 -1.24
C GLN A 14 -6.93 3.59 -1.16
N ARG A 15 -5.81 3.77 -1.87
CA ARG A 15 -4.64 2.87 -1.76
C ARG A 15 -4.03 2.93 -0.37
N GLN A 16 -3.95 4.11 0.26
CA GLN A 16 -3.49 4.25 1.64
C GLN A 16 -4.41 3.54 2.63
N ARG A 17 -5.73 3.66 2.45
CA ARG A 17 -6.70 2.96 3.28
C ARG A 17 -6.53 1.44 3.15
N CYS A 18 -6.52 0.90 1.94
CA CYS A 18 -6.36 -0.54 1.74
C CYS A 18 -5.02 -1.07 2.26
N ALA A 19 -3.93 -0.29 2.12
CA ALA A 19 -2.63 -0.65 2.71
C ALA A 19 -2.68 -0.72 4.25
N ARG A 20 -3.39 0.21 4.91
CA ARG A 20 -3.57 0.18 6.37
C ARG A 20 -4.41 -1.00 6.83
N GLU A 21 -5.47 -1.32 6.10
CA GLU A 21 -6.33 -2.49 6.38
C GLU A 21 -5.53 -3.80 6.26
N ALA A 22 -4.74 -3.95 5.19
CA ALA A 22 -3.87 -5.11 5.01
C ALA A 22 -2.81 -5.23 6.12
N PHE A 23 -2.22 -4.11 6.53
CA PHE A 23 -1.22 -4.11 7.59
C PHE A 23 -1.82 -4.40 8.98
N ALA A 24 -3.04 -3.92 9.26
CA ALA A 24 -3.75 -4.25 10.47
C ALA A 24 -4.04 -5.77 10.55
N ALA A 25 -4.55 -6.35 9.46
CA ALA A 25 -4.81 -7.79 9.38
C ALA A 25 -3.53 -8.62 9.59
N TRP A 26 -2.40 -8.18 9.03
CA TRP A 26 -1.11 -8.84 9.27
C TRP A 26 -0.69 -8.76 10.75
N ARG A 27 -0.86 -7.61 11.41
CA ARG A 27 -0.53 -7.46 12.84
C ARG A 27 -1.37 -8.37 13.73
N GLU A 28 -2.64 -8.58 13.39
CA GLU A 28 -3.52 -9.50 14.11
C GLU A 28 -3.11 -10.96 13.91
N ALA A 29 -2.70 -11.33 12.69
CA ALA A 29 -2.22 -12.67 12.38
C ALA A 29 -0.82 -12.96 12.96
N HIS A 30 -0.01 -11.93 13.23
CA HIS A 30 1.37 -12.05 13.72
C HIS A 30 1.59 -11.31 15.04
N PRO A 31 1.04 -11.76 16.18
CA PRO A 31 1.20 -11.04 17.46
C PRO A 31 2.65 -10.96 17.98
N ASN A 32 3.55 -11.81 17.48
CA ASN A 32 4.95 -11.91 17.93
C ASN A 32 5.96 -11.37 16.89
N PHE A 33 5.57 -10.44 16.02
CA PHE A 33 6.52 -9.85 15.08
C PHE A 33 7.63 -9.08 15.81
N THR A 34 8.80 -9.00 15.17
CA THR A 34 9.86 -8.09 15.61
C THR A 34 9.68 -6.71 14.99
N SER A 35 10.31 -5.68 15.57
CA SER A 35 10.31 -4.33 14.98
C SER A 35 10.84 -4.31 13.54
N ARG A 36 11.74 -5.24 13.19
CA ARG A 36 12.27 -5.36 11.83
C ARG A 36 11.24 -5.94 10.86
N GLU A 37 10.54 -7.00 11.26
CA GLU A 37 9.47 -7.58 10.44
C GLU A 37 8.31 -6.60 10.26
N LEU A 38 7.99 -5.83 11.30
CA LEU A 38 6.99 -4.77 11.22
C LEU A 38 7.32 -3.74 10.14
N LEU A 39 8.58 -3.29 10.06
CA LEU A 39 9.02 -2.32 9.06
C LEU A 39 9.12 -2.94 7.66
N ASP A 40 9.59 -4.19 7.56
CA ASP A 40 9.70 -4.91 6.29
C ASP A 40 8.32 -5.15 5.68
N GLU A 41 7.36 -5.65 6.46
CA GLU A 41 6.01 -5.92 5.98
C GLU A 41 5.29 -4.62 5.61
N TRP A 42 5.43 -3.56 6.41
CA TRP A 42 4.86 -2.26 6.06
C TRP A 42 5.43 -1.71 4.75
N ALA A 43 6.73 -1.91 4.49
CA ALA A 43 7.36 -1.54 3.23
C ALA A 43 6.86 -2.39 2.06
N ARG A 44 6.68 -3.70 2.25
CA ARG A 44 6.10 -4.63 1.23
C ARG A 44 4.68 -4.24 0.86
N ILE A 45 3.82 -4.01 1.84
CA ILE A 45 2.43 -3.61 1.62
C ILE A 45 2.38 -2.27 0.87
N ARG A 46 3.15 -1.26 1.28
CA ARG A 46 3.20 0.02 0.55
C ARG A 46 3.70 -0.10 -0.89
N ARG A 47 4.63 -1.03 -1.18
CA ARG A 47 5.05 -1.34 -2.54
C ARG A 47 3.95 -2.01 -3.36
N ALA A 48 3.25 -2.98 -2.78
CA ALA A 48 2.12 -3.67 -3.42
C ALA A 48 0.98 -2.70 -3.79
N TRP A 49 0.74 -1.69 -2.95
CA TRP A 49 -0.28 -0.66 -3.19
C TRP A 49 0.23 0.56 -3.97
N HIS A 50 1.45 0.51 -4.52
CA HIS A 50 2.06 1.62 -5.27
C HIS A 50 2.04 2.97 -4.50
N LEU A 51 2.18 2.91 -3.17
CA LEU A 51 2.26 4.08 -2.29
C LEU A 51 3.68 4.59 -2.14
N ASN A 52 4.67 3.81 -2.57
CA ASN A 52 6.03 4.31 -2.64
C ASN A 52 6.06 5.40 -3.73
N PRO A 53 6.69 6.56 -3.46
CA PRO A 53 6.93 7.52 -4.53
C PRO A 53 7.62 6.78 -5.68
N PRO A 54 7.28 7.09 -6.95
CA PRO A 54 8.01 6.54 -8.07
C PRO A 54 9.48 6.79 -7.79
N ASP A 55 10.25 5.71 -7.73
CA ASP A 55 11.69 5.79 -7.51
C ASP A 55 12.23 6.77 -8.57
N LYS A 56 12.63 7.96 -8.12
CA LYS A 56 13.21 8.99 -9.00
C LYS A 56 14.52 8.51 -9.64
N SER A 57 14.99 7.30 -9.30
CA SER A 57 16.20 6.70 -9.82
C SER A 57 16.02 5.99 -11.16
N ARG A 58 14.82 5.97 -11.76
CA ARG A 58 14.63 5.62 -13.18
C ARG A 58 14.71 6.83 -14.12
N LYS A 59 15.70 7.69 -13.93
CA LYS A 59 16.28 8.53 -14.99
C LYS A 59 17.78 8.25 -15.07
N LEU A 60 18.14 7.09 -15.59
CA LEU A 60 19.49 6.84 -16.09
C LEU A 60 19.46 5.88 -17.28
N ARG A 61 19.19 6.44 -18.45
CA ARG A 61 20.00 6.36 -19.68
C ARG A 61 19.14 6.70 -20.90
#